data_AF-A0A351NZL7-F1
#
_entry.id   AF-A0A351NZL7-F1
#
_cell.length_a   1.000
_cell.length_b   1.000
_cell.length_c   1.000
_cell.angle_alpha   90.00
_cell.angle_beta   90.00
_cell.angle_gamma   90.00
#
_symmetry.space_group_name_H-M   'P 1'
#
loop_
_entity.id
_entity.type
_entity.pdbx_description
1 polymer ?
#
loop_
_entity_poly.entity_id
_entity_poly.type
_entity_poly.pdbx_seq_one_letter_code
_entity_poly.pdbx_strand_id
1 'polypeptide(L)'
;MLSTIREQWFSNIRGDVLAGIVVALALIPEAIAFSIIAGVDPKVGLYASFCIAVVIAFVGGRPGMISAATGAMALLMVTLVKEHGLQYLLAATILTGFIQILAGYLKLGALMRFVSKSVVIGFVNALAILIFMAQLPELTNVTWHVYAMTVGGLAIIYLFPYIPVIGKLLPSPLICIVLLTLFALFIGLDVRTVGDMGQLPDTLPIFLLPDIPLNLETLAIILPYSLGLAAVGLLESMMTATIVDDLTDTTSDKNRECKGQGVANVASGFLGGMAGCAMIGQS
;
A
#
# COMPACT_ATOMS: atom_id res chain seq x y z
N MET A 1 22.09 -22.10 -1.62
CA MET A 1 21.48 -21.47 -0.43
C MET A 1 22.38 -20.40 0.17
N LEU A 2 23.59 -20.72 0.64
CA LEU A 2 24.52 -19.71 1.19
C LEU A 2 24.99 -18.66 0.17
N SER A 3 25.27 -19.07 -1.08
CA SER A 3 25.60 -18.13 -2.17
C SER A 3 24.45 -17.17 -2.48
N THR A 4 23.23 -17.71 -2.60
CA THR A 4 22.00 -16.95 -2.84
C THR A 4 21.70 -15.95 -1.73
N ILE A 5 21.89 -16.32 -0.46
CA ILE A 5 21.72 -15.40 0.68
C ILE A 5 22.78 -14.29 0.62
N ARG A 6 24.03 -14.62 0.31
CA ARG A 6 25.10 -13.62 0.19
C ARG A 6 24.84 -12.62 -0.93
N GLU A 7 24.39 -13.10 -2.08
CA GLU A 7 24.02 -12.27 -3.23
C GLU A 7 22.80 -11.40 -2.94
N GLN A 8 21.76 -11.93 -2.29
CA GLN A 8 20.54 -11.17 -2.02
C GLN A 8 20.69 -10.15 -0.89
N TRP A 9 21.46 -10.45 0.16
CA TRP A 9 21.50 -9.62 1.38
C TRP A 9 22.72 -8.70 1.46
N PHE A 10 23.83 -9.05 0.79
CA PHE A 10 25.11 -8.38 1.01
C PHE A 10 25.81 -7.92 -0.28
N SER A 11 25.18 -8.06 -1.45
CA SER A 11 25.80 -7.65 -2.73
C SER A 11 25.82 -6.13 -2.92
N ASN A 12 24.77 -5.42 -2.52
CA ASN A 12 24.60 -3.99 -2.81
C ASN A 12 24.02 -3.18 -1.63
N ILE A 13 24.62 -3.34 -0.44
CA ILE A 13 24.13 -2.70 0.80
C ILE A 13 23.88 -1.19 0.63
N ARG A 14 24.78 -0.46 -0.05
CA ARG A 14 24.63 0.99 -0.25
C ARG A 14 23.44 1.31 -1.15
N GLY A 15 23.28 0.61 -2.27
CA GLY A 15 22.19 0.85 -3.20
C GLY A 15 20.84 0.47 -2.58
N ASP A 16 20.78 -0.67 -1.90
CA ASP A 16 19.55 -1.19 -1.31
C ASP A 16 19.06 -0.32 -0.15
N VAL A 17 19.98 0.17 0.70
CA VAL A 17 19.63 1.10 1.78
C VAL A 17 19.15 2.44 1.22
N LEU A 18 19.82 2.99 0.20
CA LEU A 18 19.40 4.25 -0.41
C LEU A 18 18.02 4.12 -1.09
N ALA A 19 17.81 3.05 -1.86
CA ALA A 19 16.53 2.76 -2.49
C ALA A 19 15.42 2.59 -1.44
N GLY A 20 15.68 1.82 -0.38
CA GLY A 20 14.75 1.63 0.72
C GLY A 20 14.36 2.94 1.42
N ILE A 21 15.31 3.86 1.65
CA ILE A 21 15.02 5.18 2.22
C ILE A 21 14.14 6.01 1.28
N VAL A 22 14.46 6.04 -0.02
CA VAL A 22 13.69 6.82 -1.01
C VAL A 22 12.25 6.31 -1.09
N VAL A 23 12.08 4.99 -1.19
CA VAL A 23 10.77 4.34 -1.22
C VAL A 23 10.03 4.58 0.10
N ALA A 24 10.66 4.40 1.26
CA ALA A 24 10.03 4.64 2.55
C ALA A 24 9.47 6.07 2.69
N LEU A 25 10.22 7.08 2.21
CA LEU A 25 9.75 8.47 2.20
C LEU A 25 8.56 8.68 1.27
N ALA A 26 8.52 7.97 0.13
CA ALA A 26 7.38 8.01 -0.79
C ALA A 26 6.14 7.29 -0.24
N LEU A 27 6.33 6.21 0.54
CA LEU A 27 5.25 5.38 1.10
C LEU A 27 4.46 6.07 2.22
N ILE A 28 5.10 6.93 3.02
CA ILE A 28 4.44 7.61 4.15
C ILE A 28 3.15 8.33 3.72
N PRO A 29 3.18 9.28 2.75
CA PRO A 29 1.96 9.96 2.32
C PRO A 29 0.96 9.02 1.65
N GLU A 30 1.41 8.01 0.92
CA GLU A 30 0.52 7.03 0.28
C GLU A 30 -0.28 6.23 1.32
N ALA A 31 0.40 5.67 2.32
CA ALA A 31 -0.23 4.90 3.38
C ALA A 31 -1.25 5.72 4.19
N ILE A 32 -0.93 6.98 4.46
CA ILE A 32 -1.84 7.94 5.10
C ILE A 32 -3.07 8.15 4.21
N ALA A 33 -2.88 8.49 2.94
CA ALA A 33 -3.98 8.77 2.01
C ALA A 33 -4.90 7.55 1.82
N PHE A 34 -4.34 6.35 1.66
CA PHE A 34 -5.12 5.13 1.50
C PHE A 34 -5.90 4.74 2.76
N SER A 35 -5.37 5.03 3.96
CA SER A 35 -6.11 4.85 5.21
C SER A 35 -7.34 5.75 5.26
N ILE A 36 -7.18 7.02 4.88
CA ILE A 36 -8.28 8.01 4.85
C ILE A 36 -9.34 7.58 3.83
N ILE A 37 -8.92 7.10 2.65
CA ILE A 37 -9.84 6.57 1.62
C ILE A 37 -10.61 5.35 2.16
N ALA A 38 -9.95 4.45 2.88
CA ALA A 38 -10.58 3.29 3.51
C ALA A 38 -11.47 3.65 4.72
N GLY A 39 -11.48 4.92 5.15
CA GLY A 39 -12.26 5.40 6.30
C GLY A 39 -11.68 4.96 7.65
N VAL A 40 -10.36 4.75 7.74
CA VAL A 40 -9.67 4.37 8.98
C VAL A 40 -8.55 5.35 9.33
N ASP A 41 -8.10 5.30 10.59
CA ASP A 41 -6.97 6.10 11.07
C ASP A 41 -5.71 5.88 10.21
N PRO A 42 -4.93 6.94 9.90
CA PRO A 42 -3.64 6.84 9.19
C PRO A 42 -2.65 5.83 9.78
N LYS A 43 -2.69 5.60 11.11
CA LYS A 43 -1.86 4.58 11.76
C LYS A 43 -2.05 3.18 11.18
N VAL A 44 -3.26 2.83 10.72
CA VAL A 44 -3.58 1.48 10.20
C VAL A 44 -2.80 1.20 8.91
N GLY A 45 -2.75 2.14 7.97
CA GLY A 45 -1.97 1.99 6.74
C GLY A 45 -0.47 2.07 6.95
N LEU A 46 0.00 2.90 7.90
CA LEU A 46 1.42 2.99 8.25
C LEU A 46 1.92 1.70 8.91
N TYR A 47 1.14 1.14 9.85
CA TYR A 47 1.44 -0.16 10.44
C TYR A 47 1.40 -1.28 9.41
N ALA A 48 0.41 -1.30 8.52
CA ALA A 48 0.38 -2.26 7.42
C ALA A 48 1.63 -2.19 6.54
N SER A 49 2.01 -0.99 6.12
CA SER A 49 3.17 -0.77 5.26
C SER A 49 4.46 -1.25 5.92
N PHE A 50 4.66 -0.92 7.20
CA PHE A 50 5.80 -1.40 7.97
C PHE A 50 5.80 -2.93 8.12
N CYS A 51 4.70 -3.51 8.60
CA CYS A 51 4.62 -4.94 8.89
C CYS A 51 4.77 -5.78 7.64
N ILE A 52 4.10 -5.41 6.55
CA ILE A 52 4.16 -6.12 5.29
C ILE A 52 5.56 -6.05 4.69
N ALA A 53 6.18 -4.86 4.64
CA ALA A 53 7.52 -4.69 4.11
C ALA A 53 8.56 -5.51 4.90
N VAL A 54 8.48 -5.50 6.24
CA VAL A 54 9.39 -6.29 7.08
C VAL A 54 9.19 -7.77 6.85
N VAL A 55 7.96 -8.27 6.88
CA VAL A 55 7.68 -9.71 6.76
C VAL A 55 8.06 -10.22 5.37
N ILE A 56 7.60 -9.53 4.31
CA ILE A 56 7.83 -9.96 2.92
C ILE A 56 9.32 -9.97 2.56
N ALA A 57 10.16 -9.11 3.17
CA ALA A 57 11.60 -9.12 2.96
C ALA A 57 12.24 -10.48 3.32
N PHE A 58 11.66 -11.22 4.28
CA PHE A 58 12.15 -12.55 4.65
C PHE A 58 11.45 -13.69 3.90
N VAL A 59 10.13 -13.60 3.73
CA VAL A 59 9.32 -14.73 3.20
C VAL A 59 9.00 -14.63 1.71
N GLY A 60 9.14 -13.45 1.11
CA GLY A 60 8.82 -13.15 -0.29
C GLY A 60 9.66 -13.93 -1.30
N GLY A 61 9.15 -14.02 -2.52
CA GLY A 61 9.73 -14.75 -3.65
C GLY A 61 10.47 -13.86 -4.66
N ARG A 62 10.30 -12.53 -4.60
CA ARG A 62 10.95 -11.56 -5.49
C ARG A 62 11.74 -10.49 -4.70
N PRO A 63 13.08 -10.59 -4.60
CA PRO A 63 13.90 -9.52 -4.02
C PRO A 63 13.77 -8.21 -4.80
N GLY A 64 13.82 -7.08 -4.08
CA GLY A 64 13.69 -5.74 -4.66
C GLY A 64 12.25 -5.28 -4.92
N MET A 65 11.26 -6.17 -4.79
CA MET A 65 9.85 -5.79 -4.91
C MET A 65 9.31 -5.25 -3.59
N ILE A 66 8.59 -4.13 -3.67
CA ILE A 66 8.01 -3.46 -2.52
C ILE A 66 6.56 -3.88 -2.34
N SER A 67 6.19 -4.25 -1.11
CA SER A 67 4.81 -4.53 -0.72
C SER A 67 4.44 -3.73 0.52
N ALA A 68 3.28 -3.06 0.47
CA ALA A 68 2.80 -2.19 1.54
C ALA A 68 1.27 -2.03 1.44
N ALA A 69 0.71 -1.04 2.15
CA ALA A 69 -0.69 -0.64 1.96
C ALA A 69 -0.89 0.01 0.59
N THR A 70 -1.91 -0.42 -0.15
CA THR A 70 -2.19 0.09 -1.51
C THR A 70 -3.63 0.57 -1.64
N GLY A 71 -3.85 1.51 -2.57
CA GLY A 71 -5.20 1.98 -2.91
C GLY A 71 -6.10 0.86 -3.44
N ALA A 72 -5.51 -0.12 -4.12
CA ALA A 72 -6.20 -1.31 -4.60
C ALA A 72 -6.86 -2.07 -3.45
N MET A 73 -6.12 -2.33 -2.37
CA MET A 73 -6.67 -3.03 -1.21
C MET A 73 -7.62 -2.13 -0.43
N ALA A 74 -7.26 -0.84 -0.23
CA ALA A 74 -8.05 0.14 0.51
C ALA A 74 -9.49 0.29 -0.02
N LEU A 75 -9.64 0.44 -1.34
CA LEU A 75 -10.94 0.65 -1.98
C LEU A 75 -11.90 -0.54 -1.80
N LEU A 76 -11.38 -1.77 -1.70
CA LEU A 76 -12.18 -2.95 -1.45
C LEU A 76 -12.70 -3.02 -0.01
N MET A 77 -12.09 -2.29 0.93
CA MET A 77 -12.44 -2.34 2.35
C MET A 77 -13.37 -1.21 2.80
N VAL A 78 -13.60 -0.20 1.96
CA VAL A 78 -14.40 1.01 2.31
C VAL A 78 -15.77 0.65 2.87
N THR A 79 -16.52 -0.23 2.18
CA THR A 79 -17.87 -0.60 2.60
C THR A 79 -17.85 -1.47 3.86
N LEU A 80 -16.88 -2.38 3.99
CA LEU A 80 -16.70 -3.20 5.19
C LEU A 80 -16.43 -2.35 6.42
N VAL A 81 -15.54 -1.36 6.32
CA VAL A 81 -15.24 -0.44 7.43
C VAL A 81 -16.45 0.41 7.77
N LYS A 82 -17.15 0.95 6.76
CA LYS A 82 -18.32 1.79 6.97
C LYS A 82 -19.47 1.05 7.66
N GLU A 83 -19.69 -0.21 7.32
CA GLU A 83 -20.83 -1.01 7.80
C GLU A 83 -20.51 -1.79 9.08
N HIS A 84 -19.27 -2.27 9.25
CA HIS A 84 -18.89 -3.20 10.32
C HIS A 84 -17.67 -2.76 11.15
N GLY A 85 -16.95 -1.71 10.72
CA GLY A 85 -15.86 -1.10 11.47
C GLY A 85 -14.49 -1.76 11.30
N LEU A 86 -13.49 -1.18 11.98
CA LEU A 86 -12.07 -1.55 11.87
C LEU A 86 -11.80 -3.04 12.21
N GLN A 87 -12.48 -3.59 13.21
CA GLN A 87 -12.22 -4.97 13.66
C GLN A 87 -12.55 -6.00 12.57
N TYR A 88 -13.60 -5.76 11.78
CA TYR A 88 -13.93 -6.61 10.63
C TYR A 88 -12.91 -6.47 9.49
N LEU A 89 -12.34 -5.28 9.27
CA LEU A 89 -11.23 -5.10 8.33
C LEU A 89 -10.01 -5.91 8.75
N LEU A 90 -9.63 -5.89 10.03
CA LEU A 90 -8.48 -6.67 10.53
C LEU A 90 -8.72 -8.18 10.35
N ALA A 91 -9.93 -8.64 10.67
CA ALA A 91 -10.32 -10.04 10.47
C ALA A 91 -10.30 -10.46 9.00
N ALA A 92 -10.84 -9.61 8.10
CA ALA A 92 -10.79 -9.84 6.66
C ALA A 92 -9.34 -9.88 6.15
N THR A 93 -8.47 -9.00 6.66
CA THR A 93 -7.03 -8.96 6.33
C THR A 93 -6.33 -10.27 6.71
N ILE A 94 -6.61 -10.80 7.91
CA ILE A 94 -6.08 -12.09 8.36
C ILE A 94 -6.58 -13.22 7.46
N LEU A 95 -7.88 -13.25 7.16
CA LEU A 95 -8.48 -14.27 6.30
C LEU A 95 -7.93 -14.20 4.86
N THR A 96 -7.74 -13.01 4.31
CA THR A 96 -7.04 -12.78 3.03
C THR A 96 -5.68 -13.44 3.04
N GLY A 97 -4.91 -13.25 4.12
CA GLY A 97 -3.59 -13.85 4.25
C GLY A 97 -3.62 -15.38 4.23
N PHE A 98 -4.58 -16.00 4.94
CA PHE A 98 -4.77 -17.45 4.88
C PHE A 98 -5.16 -17.95 3.49
N ILE A 99 -6.04 -17.23 2.78
CA ILE A 99 -6.44 -17.57 1.42
C ILE A 99 -5.24 -17.50 0.47
N GLN A 100 -4.40 -16.47 0.60
CA GLN A 100 -3.17 -16.33 -0.19
C GLN A 100 -2.15 -17.44 0.10
N ILE A 101 -1.95 -17.80 1.37
CA ILE A 101 -1.09 -18.94 1.74
C ILE A 101 -1.61 -20.23 1.09
N LEU A 102 -2.92 -20.48 1.19
CA LEU A 102 -3.55 -21.65 0.58
C LEU A 102 -3.37 -21.66 -0.95
N ALA A 103 -3.60 -20.52 -1.61
CA ALA A 103 -3.39 -20.36 -3.05
C ALA A 103 -1.94 -20.67 -3.46
N GLY A 104 -0.96 -20.26 -2.64
CA GLY A 104 0.44 -20.56 -2.88
C GLY A 104 0.79 -22.04 -2.74
N TYR A 105 0.21 -22.75 -1.79
CA TYR A 105 0.35 -24.21 -1.66
C TYR A 105 -0.32 -24.98 -2.80
N LEU A 106 -1.48 -24.50 -3.25
CA LEU A 106 -2.19 -25.03 -4.42
C LEU A 106 -1.52 -24.65 -5.76
N LYS A 107 -0.40 -23.92 -5.71
CA LYS A 107 0.38 -23.46 -6.88
C LYS A 107 -0.44 -22.59 -7.85
N LEU A 108 -1.37 -21.79 -7.32
CA LEU A 108 -2.23 -20.94 -8.14
C LEU A 108 -1.50 -19.73 -8.75
N GLY A 109 -0.24 -19.47 -8.38
CA GLY A 109 0.56 -18.41 -9.00
C GLY A 109 0.70 -18.56 -10.52
N ALA A 110 0.68 -19.80 -11.04
CA ALA A 110 0.72 -20.07 -12.47
C ALA A 110 -0.61 -19.78 -13.19
N LEU A 111 -1.74 -19.74 -12.47
CA LEU A 111 -3.06 -19.47 -13.05
C LEU A 111 -3.25 -17.98 -13.40
N MET A 112 -2.39 -17.11 -12.88
CA MET A 112 -2.43 -15.67 -13.12
C MET A 112 -2.23 -15.30 -14.59
N ARG A 113 -1.59 -16.17 -15.38
CA ARG A 113 -1.48 -16.03 -16.84
C ARG A 113 -2.82 -16.09 -17.58
N PHE A 114 -3.89 -16.57 -16.92
CA PHE A 114 -5.23 -16.66 -17.51
C PHE A 114 -6.08 -15.41 -17.24
N VAL A 115 -5.61 -14.46 -16.43
CA VAL A 115 -6.34 -13.20 -16.24
C VAL A 115 -6.19 -12.35 -17.50
N SER A 116 -7.31 -11.99 -18.10
CA SER A 116 -7.30 -11.27 -19.36
C SER A 116 -6.77 -9.84 -19.17
N LYS A 117 -6.05 -9.34 -20.18
CA LYS A 117 -5.58 -7.95 -20.19
C LYS A 117 -6.73 -6.95 -20.00
N SER A 118 -7.91 -7.26 -20.54
CA SER A 118 -9.10 -6.40 -20.41
C SER A 118 -9.56 -6.25 -18.96
N VAL A 119 -9.48 -7.30 -18.14
CA VAL A 119 -9.84 -7.22 -16.72
C VAL A 119 -8.86 -6.34 -15.96
N VAL A 120 -7.55 -6.51 -16.20
CA VAL A 120 -6.51 -5.69 -15.58
C VAL A 120 -6.67 -4.21 -15.96
N ILE A 121 -6.86 -3.90 -17.24
CA ILE A 121 -7.06 -2.52 -17.71
C ILE A 121 -8.33 -1.92 -17.09
N GLY A 122 -9.43 -2.68 -17.06
CA GLY A 122 -10.67 -2.24 -16.41
C GLY A 122 -10.49 -1.94 -14.93
N PHE A 123 -9.78 -2.81 -14.21
CA PHE A 123 -9.46 -2.64 -12.80
C PHE A 123 -8.61 -1.39 -12.54
N VAL A 124 -7.49 -1.22 -13.27
CA VAL A 124 -6.60 -0.05 -13.13
C VAL A 124 -7.32 1.26 -13.43
N ASN A 125 -8.14 1.30 -14.48
CA ASN A 125 -8.94 2.49 -14.82
C ASN A 125 -9.98 2.80 -13.73
N ALA A 126 -10.71 1.78 -13.25
CA ALA A 126 -11.68 1.96 -12.18
C ALA A 126 -11.01 2.47 -10.90
N LEU A 127 -9.86 1.90 -10.53
CA LEU A 127 -9.07 2.32 -9.38
C LEU A 127 -8.62 3.78 -9.51
N ALA A 128 -8.09 4.18 -10.67
CA ALA A 128 -7.66 5.57 -10.90
C ALA A 128 -8.84 6.56 -10.78
N ILE A 129 -9.99 6.23 -11.36
CA ILE A 129 -11.21 7.04 -11.27
C ILE A 129 -11.70 7.11 -9.81
N LEU A 130 -11.70 5.99 -9.08
CA LEU A 130 -12.13 5.95 -7.68
C LEU A 130 -11.21 6.77 -6.77
N ILE A 131 -9.89 6.70 -6.96
CA ILE A 131 -8.94 7.54 -6.22
C ILE A 131 -9.21 9.02 -6.50
N PHE A 132 -9.41 9.39 -7.77
CA PHE A 132 -9.73 10.77 -8.14
C PHE A 132 -11.06 11.23 -7.51
N MET A 133 -12.09 10.41 -7.57
CA MET A 133 -13.39 10.67 -6.93
C MET A 133 -13.26 10.81 -5.42
N ALA A 134 -12.39 10.03 -4.78
CA ALA A 134 -12.14 10.11 -3.34
C ALA A 134 -11.45 11.42 -2.92
N GLN A 135 -10.83 12.16 -3.86
CA GLN A 135 -10.28 13.50 -3.58
C GLN A 135 -11.33 14.61 -3.69
N LEU A 136 -12.46 14.38 -4.38
CA LEU A 136 -13.47 15.42 -4.59
C LEU A 136 -14.05 15.99 -3.27
N PRO A 137 -14.36 15.18 -2.24
CA PRO A 137 -14.83 15.72 -0.96
C PRO A 137 -13.88 16.76 -0.35
N GLU A 138 -12.57 16.57 -0.48
CA GLU A 138 -11.54 17.49 0.03
C GLU A 138 -11.39 18.77 -0.82
N LEU A 139 -12.07 18.85 -1.97
CA LEU A 139 -12.10 20.01 -2.86
C LEU A 139 -13.50 20.62 -2.99
N THR A 140 -14.48 20.17 -2.20
CA THR A 140 -15.86 20.65 -2.25
C THR A 140 -16.21 21.45 -1.00
N ASN A 141 -16.87 22.61 -1.17
CA ASN A 141 -17.24 23.50 -0.06
C ASN A 141 -16.06 23.93 0.83
N VAL A 142 -14.89 24.11 0.23
CA VAL A 142 -13.64 24.51 0.90
C VAL A 142 -13.28 25.97 0.62
N THR A 143 -12.36 26.51 1.41
CA THR A 143 -11.84 27.88 1.21
C THR A 143 -10.96 27.95 -0.04
N TRP A 144 -10.78 29.16 -0.59
CA TRP A 144 -9.94 29.38 -1.76
C TRP A 144 -8.48 28.96 -1.56
N HIS A 145 -8.00 28.97 -0.30
CA HIS A 145 -6.66 28.53 0.08
C HIS A 145 -6.42 27.07 -0.31
N VAL A 146 -7.44 26.20 -0.18
CA VAL A 146 -7.32 24.79 -0.57
C VAL A 146 -7.07 24.67 -2.07
N TYR A 147 -7.86 25.36 -2.90
CA TYR A 147 -7.64 25.36 -4.35
C TYR A 147 -6.26 25.92 -4.73
N ALA A 148 -5.83 27.01 -4.08
CA ALA A 148 -4.50 27.60 -4.32
C ALA A 148 -3.37 26.63 -3.94
N MET A 149 -3.49 25.94 -2.80
CA MET A 149 -2.54 24.91 -2.36
C MET A 149 -2.54 23.71 -3.30
N THR A 150 -3.70 23.25 -3.79
CA THR A 150 -3.79 22.15 -4.76
C THR A 150 -3.11 22.51 -6.07
N VAL A 151 -3.42 23.68 -6.65
CA VAL A 151 -2.79 24.15 -7.90
C VAL A 151 -1.29 24.36 -7.70
N GLY A 152 -0.88 24.97 -6.58
CA GLY A 152 0.53 25.13 -6.22
C GLY A 152 1.25 23.79 -6.06
N GLY A 153 0.60 22.80 -5.44
CA GLY A 153 1.15 21.46 -5.28
C GLY A 153 1.32 20.73 -6.61
N LEU A 154 0.32 20.78 -7.49
CA LEU A 154 0.43 20.25 -8.85
C LEU A 154 1.55 20.96 -9.64
N ALA A 155 1.66 22.28 -9.51
CA ALA A 155 2.75 23.03 -10.14
C ALA A 155 4.11 22.58 -9.63
N ILE A 156 4.29 22.37 -8.31
CA ILE A 156 5.54 21.83 -7.76
C ILE A 156 5.80 20.42 -8.30
N ILE A 157 4.82 19.52 -8.26
CA ILE A 157 4.99 18.13 -8.70
C ILE A 157 5.43 18.04 -10.16
N TYR A 158 4.82 18.83 -11.05
CA TYR A 158 5.12 18.78 -12.49
C TYR A 158 6.31 19.65 -12.91
N LEU A 159 6.55 20.79 -12.25
CA LEU A 159 7.60 21.74 -12.67
C LEU A 159 8.93 21.53 -11.94
N PHE A 160 8.92 21.06 -10.69
CA PHE A 160 10.15 20.84 -9.91
C PHE A 160 11.17 19.90 -10.59
N PRO A 161 10.75 18.79 -11.25
CA PRO A 161 11.70 17.91 -11.94
C PRO A 161 12.51 18.59 -13.06
N TYR A 162 12.03 19.72 -13.59
CA TYR A 162 12.74 20.50 -14.62
C TYR A 162 13.85 21.39 -14.04
N ILE A 163 13.95 21.54 -12.72
CA ILE A 163 15.03 22.29 -12.08
C ILE A 163 16.35 21.52 -12.28
N PRO A 164 17.37 22.13 -12.92
CA PRO A 164 18.63 21.45 -13.19
C PRO A 164 19.28 20.91 -11.91
N VAL A 165 19.86 19.72 -12.00
CA VAL A 165 20.58 19.01 -10.92
C VAL A 165 19.67 18.55 -9.77
N ILE A 166 19.01 19.46 -9.07
CA ILE A 166 18.24 19.17 -7.85
C ILE A 166 16.93 18.43 -8.17
N GLY A 167 16.23 18.81 -9.25
CA GLY A 167 14.96 18.19 -9.65
C GLY A 167 15.07 16.71 -10.01
N LYS A 168 16.29 16.22 -10.26
CA LYS A 168 16.56 14.80 -10.58
C LYS A 168 16.95 13.96 -9.36
N LEU A 169 17.26 14.60 -8.23
CA LEU A 169 17.76 13.93 -7.02
C LEU A 169 16.65 13.59 -6.04
N LEU A 170 15.62 14.43 -5.96
CA LEU A 170 14.58 14.35 -4.93
C LEU A 170 13.21 14.13 -5.55
N PRO A 171 12.36 13.24 -5.00
CA PRO A 171 10.98 13.07 -5.46
C PRO A 171 10.19 14.37 -5.34
N SER A 172 9.61 14.84 -6.45
CA SER A 172 8.80 16.07 -6.44
C SER A 172 7.59 16.02 -5.51
N PRO A 173 6.91 14.86 -5.27
CA PRO A 173 5.84 14.80 -4.27
C PRO A 173 6.32 15.08 -2.84
N LEU A 174 7.53 14.62 -2.48
CA LEU A 174 8.10 14.88 -1.16
C LEU A 174 8.38 16.38 -0.96
N ILE A 175 8.95 17.01 -1.99
CA ILE A 175 9.21 18.46 -1.99
C ILE A 175 7.91 19.25 -1.90
N CYS A 176 6.88 18.83 -2.63
CA CYS A 176 5.54 19.42 -2.55
C CYS A 176 5.01 19.40 -1.12
N ILE A 177 5.04 18.24 -0.45
CA ILE A 177 4.59 18.10 0.94
C ILE A 177 5.36 19.06 1.85
N VAL A 178 6.71 19.01 1.82
CA VAL A 178 7.54 19.85 2.70
C VAL A 178 7.26 21.35 2.48
N LEU A 179 7.25 21.80 1.22
CA LEU A 179 7.06 23.22 0.92
C LEU A 179 5.67 23.71 1.29
N LEU A 180 4.61 22.95 0.96
CA LEU A 180 3.25 23.36 1.28
C LEU A 180 2.96 23.30 2.79
N THR A 181 3.51 22.31 3.50
CA THR A 181 3.40 22.25 4.97
C THR A 181 4.09 23.45 5.62
N LEU A 182 5.34 23.75 5.24
CA LEU A 182 6.05 24.92 5.79
C LEU A 182 5.30 26.21 5.49
N PHE A 183 4.83 26.38 4.25
CA PHE A 183 4.06 27.55 3.85
C PHE A 183 2.77 27.71 4.67
N ALA A 184 2.00 26.64 4.85
CA ALA A 184 0.78 26.66 5.65
C ALA A 184 1.06 27.03 7.12
N LEU A 185 2.14 26.50 7.71
CA LEU A 185 2.53 26.81 9.08
C LEU A 185 2.99 28.26 9.25
N PHE A 186 3.80 28.79 8.33
CA PHE A 186 4.33 30.16 8.42
C PHE A 186 3.24 31.23 8.28
N ILE A 187 2.24 30.99 7.42
CA ILE A 187 1.14 31.92 7.19
C ILE A 187 -0.01 31.71 8.17
N GLY A 188 -0.03 30.56 8.87
CA GLY A 188 -1.14 30.18 9.75
C GLY A 188 -2.42 29.91 8.95
N LEU A 189 -2.30 29.20 7.83
CA LEU A 189 -3.46 28.83 7.01
C LEU A 189 -4.37 27.88 7.77
N ASP A 190 -5.62 28.29 7.94
CA ASP A 190 -6.68 27.45 8.51
C ASP A 190 -7.24 26.53 7.42
N VAL A 191 -6.58 25.38 7.26
CA VAL A 191 -6.96 24.30 6.35
C VAL A 191 -6.96 22.98 7.09
N ARG A 192 -7.82 22.04 6.67
CA ARG A 192 -7.90 20.70 7.25
C ARG A 192 -6.57 19.99 7.11
N THR A 193 -6.07 19.43 8.21
CA THR A 193 -4.78 18.76 8.29
C THR A 193 -4.96 17.24 8.40
N VAL A 194 -3.88 16.49 8.17
CA VAL A 194 -3.89 15.02 8.33
C VAL A 194 -4.26 14.61 9.76
N GLY A 195 -3.90 15.41 10.77
CA GLY A 195 -4.25 15.14 12.17
C GLY A 195 -5.75 15.21 12.44
N ASP A 196 -6.50 15.96 11.63
CA ASP A 196 -7.96 16.06 11.73
C ASP A 196 -8.68 14.85 11.09
N MET A 197 -7.94 14.02 10.35
CA MET A 197 -8.47 12.85 9.62
C MET A 197 -8.41 11.56 10.44
N GLY A 198 -7.59 11.54 11.49
CA GLY A 198 -7.40 10.37 12.34
C GLY A 198 -6.06 10.37 13.05
N GLN A 199 -5.83 9.32 13.83
CA GLN A 199 -4.64 9.21 14.65
C GLN A 199 -3.43 8.72 13.84
N LEU A 200 -2.30 9.41 14.02
CA LEU A 200 -0.98 8.94 13.59
C LEU A 200 -0.40 7.96 14.63
N PRO A 201 0.51 7.07 14.22
CA PRO A 201 1.14 6.13 15.14
C PRO A 201 2.06 6.85 16.14
N ASP A 202 1.88 6.56 17.42
CA ASP A 202 2.66 7.07 18.55
C ASP A 202 3.49 5.98 19.25
N THR A 203 3.19 4.72 18.97
CA THR A 203 3.93 3.55 19.46
C THR A 203 4.30 2.59 18.33
N LEU A 204 5.08 1.57 18.66
CA LEU A 204 5.22 0.41 17.76
C LEU A 204 3.87 -0.33 17.65
N PRO A 205 3.64 -1.07 16.54
CA PRO A 205 2.48 -1.93 16.41
C PRO A 205 2.47 -2.96 17.53
N ILE A 206 1.35 -3.05 18.24
CA ILE A 206 1.13 -4.07 19.26
C ILE A 206 0.30 -5.20 18.67
N PHE A 207 0.48 -6.41 19.22
CA PHE A 207 -0.34 -7.55 18.83
C PHE A 207 -1.80 -7.32 19.26
N LEU A 208 -2.70 -7.46 18.29
CA LEU A 208 -4.14 -7.23 18.42
C LEU A 208 -4.87 -8.46 17.88
N LEU A 209 -5.77 -9.00 18.70
CA LEU A 209 -6.76 -9.96 18.25
C LEU A 209 -8.03 -9.17 17.88
N PRO A 210 -8.58 -9.34 16.66
CA PRO A 210 -9.82 -8.67 16.30
C PRO A 210 -10.95 -9.02 17.28
N ASP A 211 -11.53 -7.99 17.90
CA ASP A 211 -12.61 -8.15 18.88
C ASP A 211 -13.96 -8.24 18.15
N ILE A 212 -14.25 -9.42 17.61
CA ILE A 212 -15.45 -9.75 16.82
C ILE A 212 -16.00 -11.13 17.19
N PRO A 213 -17.31 -11.38 17.02
CA PRO A 213 -17.88 -12.71 17.20
C PRO A 213 -17.26 -13.73 16.23
N LEU A 214 -16.68 -14.81 16.75
CA LEU A 214 -16.14 -15.90 15.92
C LEU A 214 -17.25 -16.89 15.54
N ASN A 215 -18.16 -16.46 14.66
CA ASN A 215 -19.30 -17.25 14.19
C ASN A 215 -19.40 -17.29 12.65
N LEU A 216 -20.31 -18.13 12.14
CA LEU A 216 -20.52 -18.29 10.70
C LEU A 216 -21.04 -17.02 10.01
N GLU A 217 -21.76 -16.17 10.75
CA GLU A 217 -22.25 -14.88 10.24
C GLU A 217 -21.09 -13.94 9.95
N THR A 218 -20.16 -13.80 10.89
CA THR A 218 -18.96 -12.98 10.72
C THR A 218 -18.11 -13.49 9.59
N LEU A 219 -17.95 -14.82 9.47
CA LEU A 219 -17.29 -15.43 8.33
C LEU A 219 -18.00 -15.08 7.00
N ALA A 220 -19.33 -15.17 6.94
CA ALA A 220 -20.10 -14.83 5.76
C ALA A 220 -19.96 -13.35 5.36
N ILE A 221 -19.80 -12.45 6.35
CA ILE A 221 -19.55 -11.03 6.12
C ILE A 221 -18.15 -10.82 5.53
N ILE A 222 -17.09 -11.36 6.16
CA ILE A 222 -15.71 -11.04 5.75
C ILE A 222 -15.22 -11.84 4.54
N LEU A 223 -15.81 -13.01 4.27
CA LEU A 223 -15.32 -13.93 3.23
C LEU A 223 -15.32 -13.31 1.82
N PRO A 224 -16.39 -12.63 1.34
CA PRO A 224 -16.39 -12.01 0.02
C PRO A 224 -15.31 -10.94 -0.14
N TYR A 225 -15.14 -10.10 0.88
CA TYR A 225 -14.06 -9.10 0.92
C TYR A 225 -12.70 -9.76 0.89
N SER A 226 -12.51 -10.80 1.71
CA SER A 226 -11.22 -11.50 1.84
C SER A 226 -10.81 -12.20 0.54
N LEU A 227 -11.77 -12.78 -0.19
CA LEU A 227 -11.56 -13.37 -1.51
C LEU A 227 -11.18 -12.31 -2.55
N GLY A 228 -11.89 -11.18 -2.58
CA GLY A 228 -11.58 -10.06 -3.47
C GLY A 228 -10.17 -9.51 -3.23
N LEU A 229 -9.85 -9.22 -1.95
CA LEU A 229 -8.53 -8.78 -1.51
C LEU A 229 -7.44 -9.80 -1.85
N ALA A 230 -7.68 -11.10 -1.64
CA ALA A 230 -6.72 -12.13 -1.99
C ALA A 230 -6.46 -12.17 -3.51
N ALA A 231 -7.51 -12.12 -4.33
CA ALA A 231 -7.38 -12.12 -5.78
C ALA A 231 -6.61 -10.88 -6.29
N VAL A 232 -7.01 -9.67 -5.86
CA VAL A 232 -6.34 -8.41 -6.22
C VAL A 232 -4.89 -8.41 -5.74
N GLY A 233 -4.63 -8.78 -4.49
CA GLY A 233 -3.28 -8.80 -3.94
C GLY A 233 -2.35 -9.75 -4.69
N LEU A 234 -2.85 -10.92 -5.12
CA LEU A 234 -2.06 -11.84 -5.94
C LEU A 234 -1.86 -11.36 -7.38
N LEU A 235 -2.85 -10.69 -7.96
CA LEU A 235 -2.74 -10.04 -9.27
C LEU A 235 -1.61 -9.02 -9.30
N GLU A 236 -1.67 -8.05 -8.39
CA GLU A 236 -0.66 -7.00 -8.28
C GLU A 236 0.72 -7.58 -8.01
N SER A 237 0.82 -8.56 -7.11
CA SER A 237 2.11 -9.19 -6.78
C SER A 237 2.72 -9.93 -7.97
N MET A 238 1.92 -10.63 -8.78
CA MET A 238 2.45 -11.33 -9.94
C MET A 238 2.82 -10.40 -11.09
N MET A 239 2.03 -9.34 -11.30
CA MET A 239 2.33 -8.33 -12.31
C MET A 239 3.60 -7.58 -11.96
N THR A 240 3.69 -7.11 -10.71
CA THR A 240 4.88 -6.42 -10.19
C THR A 240 6.09 -7.34 -10.26
N ALA A 241 5.99 -8.59 -9.80
CA ALA A 241 7.10 -9.53 -9.88
C ALA A 241 7.58 -9.76 -11.32
N THR A 242 6.67 -9.79 -12.30
CA THR A 242 7.05 -9.94 -13.72
C THR A 242 7.76 -8.70 -14.25
N ILE A 243 7.32 -7.49 -13.86
CA ILE A 243 7.99 -6.25 -14.22
C ILE A 243 9.40 -6.20 -13.62
N VAL A 244 9.53 -6.56 -12.34
CA VAL A 244 10.84 -6.57 -11.67
C VAL A 244 11.73 -7.69 -12.25
N ASP A 245 11.15 -8.84 -12.63
CA ASP A 245 11.87 -9.91 -13.35
C ASP A 245 12.48 -9.39 -14.66
N ASP A 246 11.67 -8.66 -15.46
CA ASP A 246 12.09 -8.08 -16.73
C ASP A 246 13.12 -6.95 -16.56
N LEU A 247 13.00 -6.12 -15.52
CA LEU A 247 13.93 -5.00 -15.26
C LEU A 247 15.31 -5.44 -14.82
N THR A 248 15.44 -6.61 -14.19
CA THR A 248 16.71 -7.10 -13.66
C THR A 248 17.22 -8.37 -14.35
N ASP A 249 16.54 -8.86 -15.39
CA ASP A 249 16.87 -10.12 -16.08
C ASP A 249 17.00 -11.34 -15.13
N THR A 250 16.10 -11.46 -14.14
CA THR A 250 16.08 -12.62 -13.21
C THR A 250 14.67 -13.17 -13.03
N THR A 251 14.54 -14.40 -12.54
CA THR A 251 13.23 -15.07 -12.36
C THR A 251 12.78 -15.07 -10.90
N SER A 252 11.46 -14.92 -10.67
CA SER A 252 10.81 -15.01 -9.36
C SER A 252 10.13 -16.36 -9.08
N ASP A 253 10.13 -16.78 -7.80
CA ASP A 253 9.23 -17.86 -7.36
C ASP A 253 7.87 -17.28 -6.96
N LYS A 254 6.94 -17.30 -7.92
CA LYS A 254 5.58 -16.79 -7.79
C LYS A 254 4.75 -17.48 -6.70
N ASN A 255 5.00 -18.75 -6.42
CA ASN A 255 4.27 -19.47 -5.37
C ASN A 255 4.83 -19.15 -3.99
N ARG A 256 6.15 -18.96 -3.87
CA ARG A 256 6.76 -18.41 -2.66
C ARG A 256 6.27 -17.00 -2.39
N GLU A 257 6.20 -16.16 -3.42
CA GLU A 257 5.67 -14.79 -3.30
C GLU A 257 4.22 -14.79 -2.81
N CYS A 258 3.36 -15.61 -3.40
CA CYS A 258 1.96 -15.78 -2.98
C CYS A 258 1.83 -16.17 -1.48
N LYS A 259 2.64 -17.14 -1.02
CA LYS A 259 2.68 -17.50 0.41
C LYS A 259 3.22 -16.36 1.26
N GLY A 260 4.26 -15.67 0.79
CA GLY A 260 4.89 -14.56 1.49
C GLY A 260 3.93 -13.41 1.73
N GLN A 261 3.19 -13.00 0.69
CA GLN A 261 2.11 -12.00 0.79
C GLN A 261 1.06 -12.42 1.81
N GLY A 262 0.68 -13.70 1.80
CA GLY A 262 -0.29 -14.21 2.74
C GLY A 262 0.19 -14.16 4.20
N VAL A 263 1.44 -14.54 4.46
CA VAL A 263 2.06 -14.42 5.79
C VAL A 263 2.16 -12.95 6.22
N ALA A 264 2.53 -12.06 5.30
CA ALA A 264 2.60 -10.63 5.55
C ALA A 264 1.22 -10.02 5.90
N ASN A 265 0.17 -10.41 5.19
CA ASN A 265 -1.20 -9.96 5.50
C ASN A 265 -1.73 -10.53 6.82
N VAL A 266 -1.45 -11.80 7.14
CA VAL A 266 -1.78 -12.36 8.48
C VAL A 266 -1.08 -11.56 9.58
N ALA A 267 0.22 -11.30 9.44
CA ALA A 267 0.98 -10.51 10.40
C ALA A 267 0.45 -9.07 10.51
N SER A 268 0.13 -8.42 9.39
CA SER A 268 -0.44 -7.08 9.34
C SER A 268 -1.75 -7.01 10.15
N GLY A 269 -2.69 -7.91 9.88
CA GLY A 269 -3.98 -7.89 10.58
C GLY A 269 -3.87 -8.13 12.09
N PHE A 270 -2.93 -8.99 12.53
CA PHE A 270 -2.61 -9.16 13.95
C PHE A 270 -1.84 -8.00 14.58
N LEU A 271 -1.31 -7.06 13.80
CA LEU A 271 -0.60 -5.87 14.28
C LEU A 271 -1.42 -4.58 14.06
N GLY A 272 -2.73 -4.73 13.80
CA GLY A 272 -3.64 -3.61 13.59
C GLY A 272 -3.47 -2.90 12.24
N GLY A 273 -2.81 -3.55 11.29
CA GLY A 273 -2.64 -3.07 9.92
C GLY A 273 -3.75 -3.56 8.99
N MET A 274 -4.06 -2.74 7.98
CA MET A 274 -4.89 -3.13 6.85
C MET A 274 -4.19 -4.11 5.89
N ALA A 275 -4.97 -4.69 4.97
CA ALA A 275 -4.45 -5.55 3.92
C ALA A 275 -3.59 -4.77 2.92
N GLY A 276 -2.56 -5.42 2.40
CA GLY A 276 -1.63 -4.87 1.43
C GLY A 276 -1.20 -5.88 0.37
N CYS A 277 -0.43 -5.38 -0.61
CA CYS A 277 0.08 -6.15 -1.72
C CYS A 277 1.30 -5.44 -2.33
N ALA A 278 1.87 -6.02 -3.40
CA ALA A 278 2.94 -5.37 -4.15
C ALA A 278 2.51 -4.03 -4.76
N MET A 279 3.47 -3.14 -4.98
CA MET A 279 3.28 -1.82 -5.57
C MET A 279 4.16 -1.64 -6.80
N ILE A 280 3.53 -1.55 -7.97
CA ILE A 280 4.23 -1.41 -9.25
C ILE A 280 5.09 -0.14 -9.31
N GLY A 281 4.56 1.01 -8.88
CA GLY A 281 5.26 2.29 -9.01
C GLY A 281 6.45 2.46 -8.05
N GLN A 282 6.49 1.66 -6.98
CA GLN A 282 7.52 1.74 -5.94
C GLN A 282 8.57 0.63 -6.06
N SER A 283 8.30 -0.41 -6.87
CA SER A 283 9.20 -1.54 -7.15
C SER A 283 10.01 -1.29 -8.42
#